data_AF-A0A0F9GX20-F1
#
_entry.id   AF-A0A0F9GX20-F1
#
_cell.length_a   1.000
_cell.length_b   1.000
_cell.length_c   1.000
_cell.angle_alpha   90.00
_cell.angle_beta   90.00
_cell.angle_gamma   90.00
#
_symmetry.space_group_name_H-M   'P 1'
#
loop_
_entity.id
_entity.type
_entity.pdbx_description
1 polymer ?
#
loop_
_entity_poly.entity_id
_entity_poly.type
_entity_poly.pdbx_seq_one_letter_code
_entity_poly.pdbx_strand_id
1 'polypeptide(L)'
;MTVEHRLVVGLQDIKAVTLVCKHCEGRYVMSKDISITVNCPICGATWLVVPTAVTRRVPSPFHDFVEALNALRIAQNHEDVGFRLLLEFDDPSSV
;
A
#
# COMPACT_ATOMS: atom_id res chain seq x y z
N MET A 1 -22.23 -12.37 11.83
CA MET A 1 -22.29 -10.89 11.93
C MET A 1 -20.96 -10.37 11.44
N THR A 2 -20.93 -9.61 10.35
CA THR A 2 -19.73 -8.91 9.87
C THR A 2 -19.76 -7.51 10.43
N VAL A 3 -18.76 -7.16 11.25
CA VAL A 3 -18.60 -5.79 11.75
C VAL A 3 -17.86 -5.01 10.68
N GLU A 4 -18.53 -4.03 10.09
CA GLU A 4 -17.93 -3.11 9.14
C GLU A 4 -17.32 -1.92 9.90
N HIS A 5 -16.03 -1.67 9.68
CA HIS A 5 -15.32 -0.52 10.24
C HIS A 5 -15.00 0.45 9.11
N ARG A 6 -15.46 1.70 9.21
CA ARG A 6 -15.17 2.76 8.24
C ARG A 6 -14.19 3.76 8.84
N LEU A 7 -13.03 3.92 8.20
CA LEU A 7 -12.02 4.93 8.51
C LEU A 7 -12.01 5.98 7.38
N VAL A 8 -12.14 7.26 7.72
CA VAL A 8 -12.06 8.39 6.77
C VAL A 8 -10.88 9.27 7.17
N VAL A 9 -9.87 9.36 6.31
CA VAL A 9 -8.63 10.12 6.56
C VAL A 9 -8.21 10.86 5.29
N GLY A 10 -7.64 12.06 5.45
CA GLY A 10 -6.99 12.77 4.36
C GLY A 10 -5.60 12.18 4.09
N LEU A 11 -5.15 12.22 2.84
CA LEU A 11 -3.78 11.79 2.49
C LEU A 11 -2.71 12.63 3.21
N GLN A 12 -3.00 13.90 3.51
CA GLN A 12 -2.10 14.79 4.24
C GLN A 12 -1.96 14.42 5.72
N ASP A 13 -2.92 13.67 6.27
CA ASP A 13 -2.92 13.24 7.68
C ASP A 13 -2.09 11.95 7.86
N ILE A 14 -1.70 11.30 6.76
CA ILE A 14 -0.87 10.09 6.78
C ILE A 14 0.59 10.51 6.88
N LYS A 15 1.21 10.19 8.01
CA LYS A 15 2.63 10.42 8.27
C LYS A 15 3.50 9.49 7.43
N ALA A 16 3.18 8.20 7.45
CA ALA A 16 3.90 7.16 6.75
C ALA A 16 2.98 6.00 6.36
N VAL A 17 3.32 5.35 5.26
CA VAL A 17 2.69 4.11 4.82
C VAL A 17 3.73 3.01 4.89
N THR A 18 3.46 1.96 5.65
CA THR A 18 4.35 0.80 5.72
C THR A 18 3.74 -0.39 4.99
N LEU A 19 4.48 -0.91 4.02
CA LEU A 19 4.15 -2.14 3.31
C LEU A 19 4.86 -3.31 4.00
N VAL A 20 4.10 -4.33 4.40
CA VAL A 20 4.64 -5.55 5.02
C VAL A 20 4.53 -6.70 4.04
N CYS A 21 5.66 -7.25 3.59
CA CYS A 21 5.65 -8.40 2.69
C CYS A 21 5.00 -9.61 3.37
N LYS A 22 4.17 -10.35 2.64
CA LYS A 22 3.62 -11.63 3.15
C LYS A 22 4.64 -12.76 3.20
N HIS A 23 5.67 -12.72 2.35
CA HIS A 23 6.64 -13.80 2.21
C HIS A 23 7.77 -13.74 3.24
N CYS A 24 8.43 -12.59 3.38
CA CYS A 24 9.56 -12.42 4.30
C CYS A 24 9.24 -11.59 5.55
N GLU A 25 8.01 -11.10 5.68
CA GLU A 25 7.57 -10.17 6.74
C GLU A 25 8.35 -8.85 6.82
N GLY A 26 9.22 -8.61 5.85
CA GLY A 26 10.00 -7.39 5.72
C GLY A 26 9.09 -6.16 5.62
N ARG A 27 9.46 -5.11 6.36
CA ARG A 27 8.74 -3.84 6.41
C ARG A 27 9.43 -2.82 5.51
N TYR A 28 8.66 -2.24 4.60
CA TYR A 28 9.11 -1.16 3.74
C TYR A 28 8.30 0.10 4.04
N VAL A 29 8.95 1.07 4.67
CA VAL A 29 8.32 2.33 5.09
C VAL A 29 8.46 3.34 3.96
N MET A 30 7.35 3.95 3.60
CA MET A 30 7.26 4.96 2.56
C MET A 30 6.75 6.26 3.18
N SER A 31 7.33 7.36 2.71
CA SER A 31 6.78 8.69 3.00
C SER A 31 5.49 8.90 2.21
N LYS A 32 4.87 10.05 2.40
CA LYS A 32 3.69 10.55 1.65
C LYS A 32 3.77 10.43 0.12
N ASP A 33 4.97 10.33 -0.46
CA ASP A 33 5.17 10.05 -1.88
C ASP A 33 5.18 8.54 -2.12
N ILE A 34 3.99 7.99 -2.29
CA ILE A 34 3.78 6.55 -2.41
C ILE A 34 4.22 6.12 -3.82
N SER A 35 5.35 5.44 -3.96
CA SER A 35 5.74 4.73 -5.19
C SER A 35 5.89 3.22 -4.95
N ILE A 36 4.89 2.46 -5.36
CA ILE A 36 4.84 1.02 -5.04
C ILE A 36 5.67 0.25 -6.04
N THR A 37 6.56 -0.58 -5.52
CA THR A 37 7.37 -1.47 -6.33
C THR A 37 6.59 -2.74 -6.71
N VAL A 38 6.89 -3.27 -7.89
CA VAL A 38 6.30 -4.53 -8.37
C VAL A 38 6.73 -5.71 -7.49
N ASN A 39 7.92 -5.62 -6.88
CA ASN A 39 8.53 -6.64 -6.06
C ASN A 39 8.86 -6.10 -4.66
N CYS A 40 8.92 -7.01 -3.68
CA CYS A 40 9.44 -6.71 -2.36
C CYS A 40 10.91 -6.28 -2.46
N PRO A 41 11.27 -5.10 -1.92
CA PRO A 41 12.66 -4.63 -1.97
C PRO A 41 13.60 -5.44 -1.06
N ILE A 42 13.06 -6.29 -0.19
CA ILE A 42 13.84 -7.06 0.79
C ILE A 42 14.13 -8.48 0.29
N CYS A 43 13.12 -9.20 -0.21
CA CYS A 43 13.27 -10.60 -0.64
C CYS A 43 13.00 -10.84 -2.12
N GLY A 44 12.62 -9.81 -2.89
CA GLY A 44 12.30 -9.93 -4.32
C GLY A 44 10.93 -10.56 -4.63
N ALA A 45 10.18 -11.03 -3.63
CA ALA A 45 8.87 -11.63 -3.84
C ALA A 45 7.91 -10.68 -4.56
N THR A 46 7.11 -11.19 -5.48
CA THR A 46 6.17 -10.38 -6.26
C THR A 46 5.08 -9.80 -5.36
N TRP A 47 4.93 -8.47 -5.41
CA TRP A 47 3.88 -7.73 -4.71
C TRP A 47 2.72 -7.39 -5.64
N LEU A 48 3.03 -6.96 -6.86
CA LEU A 48 2.05 -6.55 -7.87
C LEU A 48 2.21 -7.42 -9.12
N VAL A 49 1.07 -7.78 -9.73
CA VAL A 49 1.05 -8.31 -11.09
C VAL A 49 0.54 -7.17 -11.98
N VAL A 50 1.46 -6.44 -12.63
CA VAL A 50 1.08 -5.33 -13.50
C VAL A 50 0.57 -5.88 -14.84
N PRO A 51 -0.66 -5.57 -15.27
CA PRO A 51 -1.08 -5.88 -16.62
C PRO A 51 -0.20 -5.08 -17.60
N THR A 52 0.28 -5.72 -18.66
CA THR A 52 1.23 -5.16 -19.65
C THR A 52 0.72 -3.96 -20.48
N ALA A 53 -0.46 -3.40 -20.16
CA ALA A 53 -1.01 -2.24 -20.84
C ALA A 53 -0.42 -0.93 -20.27
N VAL A 54 0.69 -0.49 -20.86
CA VAL A 54 1.35 0.79 -20.57
C VAL A 54 0.49 1.93 -21.12
N THR A 55 -0.42 2.48 -20.32
CA THR A 55 -0.96 3.82 -20.57
C THR A 55 -0.04 4.85 -19.93
N ARG A 56 0.24 5.96 -20.63
CA ARG A 56 1.05 7.09 -20.11
C ARG A 56 0.46 7.53 -18.77
N ARG A 57 1.15 7.21 -17.67
CA ARG A 57 0.76 7.57 -16.31
C ARG A 57 1.21 8.99 -16.01
N VAL A 58 0.32 9.80 -15.46
CA VAL A 58 0.70 11.02 -14.76
C VAL A 58 1.03 10.60 -13.32
N PRO A 59 2.30 10.65 -12.89
CA PRO A 59 2.66 10.28 -11.52
C PRO A 59 1.94 11.21 -10.54
N SER A 60 1.17 10.63 -9.63
CA SER A 60 0.43 11.36 -8.60
C SER A 60 0.37 10.48 -7.35
N PRO A 61 0.77 11.00 -6.17
CA PRO A 61 0.68 10.25 -4.92
C PRO A 61 -0.71 9.69 -4.62
N PHE A 62 -1.76 10.40 -5.07
CA PHE A 62 -3.15 9.92 -4.98
C PHE A 62 -3.38 8.69 -5.85
N HIS A 63 -2.92 8.72 -7.11
CA HIS A 63 -3.06 7.58 -8.02
C HIS A 63 -2.30 6.37 -7.48
N ASP A 64 -1.08 6.57 -7.03
CA ASP A 64 -0.24 5.48 -6.54
C ASP A 64 -0.83 4.86 -5.26
N PHE A 65 -1.42 5.66 -4.38
CA PHE A 65 -2.18 5.16 -3.22
C PHE A 65 -3.39 4.32 -3.62
N VAL A 66 -4.20 4.81 -4.57
CA VAL A 66 -5.37 4.07 -5.07
C VAL A 66 -4.94 2.76 -5.75
N GLU A 67 -3.81 2.77 -6.46
CA GLU A 67 -3.25 1.56 -7.06
C GLU A 67 -2.79 0.56 -5.98
N ALA A 68 -2.22 1.04 -4.87
CA ALA A 68 -1.93 0.21 -3.67
C ALA A 68 -3.17 -0.52 -3.18
N LEU A 69 -4.26 0.23 -2.99
CA LEU A 69 -5.51 -0.30 -2.45
C LEU A 69 -6.14 -1.29 -3.43
N ASN A 70 -6.11 -0.99 -4.73
CA ASN A 70 -6.58 -1.90 -5.77
C ASN A 70 -5.74 -3.18 -5.81
N ALA A 71 -4.43 -3.09 -5.65
CA ALA A 71 -3.55 -4.25 -5.59
C ALA A 71 -3.87 -5.15 -4.39
N LEU A 72 -4.13 -4.57 -3.21
CA LEU A 72 -4.57 -5.34 -2.03
C LEU A 72 -5.88 -6.07 -2.30
N ARG A 73 -6.82 -5.43 -2.99
CA ARG A 73 -8.11 -6.03 -3.36
C ARG A 73 -7.94 -7.20 -4.33
N ILE A 74 -7.03 -7.08 -5.31
CA ILE A 74 -6.73 -8.17 -6.26
C ILE A 74 -5.99 -9.31 -5.53
N ALA A 75 -5.02 -8.97 -4.68
CA ALA A 75 -4.23 -9.90 -3.89
C ALA A 75 -5.06 -10.66 -2.83
N GLN A 76 -6.19 -10.13 -2.36
CA GLN A 76 -7.11 -10.91 -1.51
C GLN A 76 -7.65 -12.16 -2.22
N ASN A 77 -7.68 -12.19 -3.55
CA ASN A 77 -8.09 -13.36 -4.33
C ASN A 77 -6.93 -14.33 -4.61
N HIS A 78 -5.70 -13.99 -4.23
CA HIS A 78 -4.49 -14.78 -4.46
C HIS A 78 -3.67 -14.87 -3.16
N GLU A 79 -3.79 -15.98 -2.42
CA GLU A 79 -3.19 -16.14 -1.08
C GLU A 79 -1.68 -15.83 -1.05
N ASP A 80 -0.97 -16.18 -2.13
CA ASP A 80 0.51 -16.14 -2.20
C ASP A 80 1.12 -14.80 -2.66
N VAL A 81 0.31 -13.82 -3.08
CA VAL A 81 0.80 -12.55 -3.64
C VAL A 81 0.36 -11.36 -2.77
N GLY A 82 1.21 -10.34 -2.70
CA GLY A 82 0.87 -9.03 -2.12
C GLY A 82 1.57 -8.69 -0.81
N PHE A 83 1.04 -7.67 -0.15
CA PHE A 83 1.57 -7.09 1.09
C PHE A 83 0.41 -6.72 2.04
N ARG A 84 0.74 -6.37 3.29
CA ARG A 84 -0.19 -5.68 4.22
C ARG A 84 0.15 -4.20 4.26
N LEU A 85 -0.85 -3.34 4.44
CA LEU A 85 -0.68 -1.89 4.53
C LEU A 85 -0.91 -1.44 5.97
N LEU A 86 0.06 -0.75 6.55
CA LEU A 86 -0.05 -0.09 7.85
C LEU A 86 0.01 1.42 7.62
N LEU A 87 -0.93 2.14 8.21
CA LEU A 87 -1.00 3.59 8.15
C LEU A 87 -0.59 4.17 9.50
N GLU A 88 0.40 5.06 9.48
CA GLU A 88 0.81 5.83 10.64
C GLU A 88 0.25 7.25 10.54
N PHE A 89 -0.34 7.72 11.63
CA PHE A 89 -0.93 9.05 11.76
C PHE A 89 -0.20 9.80 12.88
N ASP A 90 -0.05 11.11 12.74
CA ASP A 90 0.41 11.93 13.87
C ASP A 90 -0.71 12.05 14.91
N ASP A 91 -0.38 11.79 16.18
CA ASP A 91 -1.33 11.92 17.28
C ASP A 91 -1.51 13.42 17.61
N PRO A 92 -2.73 13.98 17.53
CA PRO A 92 -2.96 15.39 17.88
C PRO A 92 -2.69 15.71 19.36
N SER A 93 -2.45 14.70 20.20
CA SER A 93 -2.30 14.84 21.66
C SER A 93 -0.88 15.18 22.13
N SER A 94 0.10 15.35 21.24
CA SER A 94 1.49 15.69 21.60
C SER A 94 1.78 17.20 21.49
N VAL A 95 1.02 18.00 22.24
CA VAL A 95 1.33 19.42 22.56
C VAL A 95 1.42 19.58 24.08
#